data_AF-A0A4C1ZJH1-F1
#
_entry.id   AF-A0A4C1ZJH1-F1
#
_cell.length_a   1.000
_cell.length_b   1.000
_cell.length_c   1.000
_cell.angle_alpha   90.00
_cell.angle_beta   90.00
_cell.angle_gamma   90.00
#
_symmetry.space_group_name_H-M   'P 1'
#
loop_
_entity.id
_entity.type
_entity.pdbx_description
1 polymer ?
#
loop_
_entity_poly.entity_id
_entity_poly.type
_entity_poly.pdbx_seq_one_letter_code
_entity_poly.pdbx_strand_id
1 'polypeptide(L)'
;MSLAQVHALVRQGRLQFVGGAWSMNDEATTHYQSTIDQFTWGLRKLNDTFGRCGVPRVGWQIDPFGHSRELASNLAAMGYKGLFLGRIDYQDKRARLRDKRMEMLWRGDDDLGELRTC
;
A
#
# COMPACT_ATOMS: atom_id res chain seq x y z
N MET A 1 -10.17 -22.23 -14.02
CA MET A 1 -10.14 -20.84 -14.51
C MET A 1 -8.89 -20.68 -15.37
N SER A 2 -9.02 -20.28 -16.64
CA SER A 2 -7.89 -20.09 -17.55
C SER A 2 -7.20 -18.73 -17.31
N LEU A 3 -5.96 -18.58 -17.76
CA LEU A 3 -5.23 -17.31 -17.68
C LEU A 3 -6.01 -16.18 -18.37
N ALA A 4 -6.62 -16.44 -19.54
CA ALA A 4 -7.44 -15.47 -20.25
C ALA A 4 -8.65 -14.99 -19.42
N GLN A 5 -9.28 -15.88 -18.65
CA GLN A 5 -10.37 -15.52 -17.75
C GLN A 5 -9.90 -14.59 -16.62
N VAL A 6 -8.73 -14.85 -16.02
CA VAL A 6 -8.17 -13.97 -14.97
C VAL A 6 -7.86 -12.58 -15.53
N HIS A 7 -7.24 -12.50 -16.71
CA HIS A 7 -6.98 -11.20 -17.34
C HIS A 7 -8.28 -10.43 -17.64
N ALA A 8 -9.36 -11.11 -18.00
CA ALA A 8 -10.65 -10.47 -18.21
C ALA A 8 -11.22 -9.91 -16.89
N LEU A 9 -11.14 -10.66 -15.79
CA LEU A 9 -11.59 -10.20 -14.47
C LEU A 9 -10.81 -8.97 -13.99
N VAL A 10 -9.48 -8.95 -14.20
CA VAL A 10 -8.64 -7.80 -13.85
C VAL A 10 -8.99 -6.58 -14.71
N ARG A 11 -9.13 -6.75 -16.02
CA ARG A 11 -9.54 -5.66 -16.94
C ARG A 11 -10.92 -5.10 -16.63
N GLN A 12 -11.85 -5.94 -16.18
CA GLN A 12 -13.19 -5.54 -15.77
C GLN A 12 -13.24 -4.95 -14.35
N GLY A 13 -12.14 -4.95 -13.61
CA GLY A 13 -12.09 -4.48 -12.22
C GLY A 13 -12.81 -5.38 -11.22
N ARG A 14 -13.20 -6.61 -11.62
CA ARG A 14 -13.81 -7.63 -10.75
C ARG A 14 -12.79 -8.31 -9.85
N LEU A 15 -11.53 -8.32 -10.28
CA LEU A 15 -10.38 -8.71 -9.48
C LEU A 15 -9.41 -7.52 -9.44
N GLN A 16 -9.09 -7.05 -8.25
CA GLN A 16 -8.15 -5.94 -8.04
C GLN A 16 -7.03 -6.38 -7.11
N PHE A 17 -5.82 -5.90 -7.39
CA PHE A 17 -4.68 -6.10 -6.52
C PHE A 17 -4.55 -4.90 -5.57
N VAL A 18 -4.29 -5.18 -4.31
CA VAL A 18 -4.03 -4.20 -3.23
C VAL A 18 -2.70 -4.53 -2.58
N GLY A 19 -2.00 -3.53 -2.04
CA GLY A 19 -0.58 -3.70 -1.73
C GLY A 19 0.18 -3.87 -3.04
N GLY A 20 0.61 -5.09 -3.38
CA GLY A 20 1.31 -5.39 -4.65
C GLY A 20 2.78 -5.67 -4.52
N ALA A 21 3.29 -5.65 -3.31
CA ALA A 21 4.61 -6.19 -3.00
C ALA A 21 4.58 -7.72 -2.98
N TRP A 22 5.76 -8.34 -2.91
CA TRP A 22 5.87 -9.79 -2.81
C TRP A 22 5.18 -10.37 -1.57
N SER A 23 5.23 -9.64 -0.45
CA SER A 23 4.48 -9.91 0.77
C SER A 23 4.02 -8.62 1.45
N MET A 24 3.13 -8.75 2.43
CA MET A 24 2.86 -7.69 3.40
C MET A 24 4.00 -7.69 4.42
N ASN A 25 5.02 -6.84 4.20
CA ASN A 25 6.19 -6.80 5.06
C ASN A 25 5.88 -6.22 6.45
N ASP A 26 6.65 -6.63 7.45
CA ASP A 26 6.70 -5.94 8.74
C ASP A 26 7.19 -4.50 8.56
N GLU A 27 6.83 -3.62 9.49
CA GLU A 27 7.19 -2.19 9.45
C GLU A 27 8.16 -1.78 10.57
N ALA A 28 8.43 -2.67 11.54
CA ALA A 28 9.31 -2.38 12.68
C ALA A 28 10.76 -2.84 12.45
N THR A 29 10.95 -3.98 11.80
CA THR A 29 12.24 -4.69 11.73
C THR A 29 12.83 -4.74 10.33
N THR A 30 12.13 -4.23 9.33
CA THR A 30 12.59 -4.23 7.94
C THR A 30 13.41 -2.99 7.60
N HIS A 31 14.50 -3.19 6.86
CA HIS A 31 15.22 -2.08 6.25
C HIS A 31 14.43 -1.55 5.04
N TYR A 32 14.44 -0.22 4.83
CA TYR A 32 13.70 0.43 3.74
C TYR A 32 14.10 -0.13 2.36
N GLN A 33 15.39 -0.44 2.15
CA GLN A 33 15.88 -1.02 0.90
C GLN A 33 15.20 -2.37 0.60
N SER A 34 15.12 -3.27 1.59
CA SER A 34 14.44 -4.56 1.41
C SER A 34 12.94 -4.39 1.13
N THR A 35 12.33 -3.36 1.71
CA THR A 35 10.95 -2.99 1.42
C THR A 35 10.80 -2.52 -0.03
N ILE A 36 11.68 -1.65 -0.52
CA ILE A 36 11.67 -1.20 -1.92
C ILE A 36 11.89 -2.37 -2.89
N ASP A 37 12.83 -3.27 -2.59
CA ASP A 37 13.14 -4.43 -3.44
C ASP A 37 11.92 -5.35 -3.59
N GLN A 38 11.24 -5.66 -2.48
CA GLN A 38 10.10 -6.58 -2.47
C GLN A 38 8.85 -5.95 -3.13
N PHE A 39 8.67 -4.62 -3.01
CA PHE A 39 7.67 -3.87 -3.77
C PHE A 39 7.99 -3.85 -5.26
N THR A 40 9.23 -3.56 -5.63
CA THR A 40 9.68 -3.50 -7.02
C THR A 40 9.44 -4.83 -7.73
N TRP A 41 9.77 -5.95 -7.07
CA TRP A 41 9.56 -7.29 -7.62
C TRP A 41 8.07 -7.60 -7.84
N GLY A 42 7.22 -7.37 -6.83
CA GLY A 42 5.79 -7.63 -6.93
C GLY A 42 5.10 -6.76 -7.98
N LEU A 43 5.39 -5.47 -7.99
CA LEU A 43 4.82 -4.50 -8.93
C LEU A 43 5.26 -4.79 -10.37
N ARG A 44 6.53 -5.13 -10.58
CA ARG A 44 7.01 -5.57 -11.90
C ARG A 44 6.26 -6.80 -12.37
N LYS A 45 6.09 -7.81 -11.51
CA LYS A 45 5.38 -9.05 -11.88
C LYS A 45 3.93 -8.78 -12.27
N LEU A 46 3.24 -7.91 -11.53
CA LEU A 46 1.87 -7.51 -11.83
C LEU A 46 1.79 -6.73 -13.15
N ASN A 47 2.72 -5.82 -13.40
CA ASN A 47 2.76 -5.06 -14.66
C ASN A 47 3.08 -5.96 -15.87
N ASP A 48 4.08 -6.85 -15.75
CA ASP A 48 4.45 -7.78 -16.82
C ASP A 48 3.33 -8.77 -17.15
N THR A 49 2.49 -9.12 -16.16
CA THR A 49 1.38 -10.08 -16.34
C THR A 49 0.08 -9.38 -16.77
N PHE A 50 -0.33 -8.31 -16.10
CA PHE A 50 -1.66 -7.71 -16.27
C PHE A 50 -1.63 -6.29 -16.85
N GLY A 51 -0.44 -5.75 -17.13
CA GLY A 51 -0.23 -4.38 -17.58
C GLY A 51 -0.72 -3.35 -16.58
N ARG A 52 -1.11 -2.18 -17.09
CA ARG A 52 -1.60 -1.05 -16.28
C ARG A 52 -2.81 -1.40 -15.39
N CYS A 53 -3.63 -2.37 -15.78
CA CYS A 53 -4.79 -2.79 -14.97
C CYS A 53 -4.38 -3.60 -13.73
N GLY A 54 -3.17 -4.16 -13.70
CA GLY A 54 -2.65 -4.92 -12.57
C GLY A 54 -1.96 -4.08 -11.50
N VAL A 55 -1.62 -2.82 -11.79
CA VAL A 55 -0.89 -1.95 -10.87
C VAL A 55 -1.83 -1.46 -9.75
N PRO A 56 -1.55 -1.78 -8.47
CA PRO A 56 -2.38 -1.37 -7.34
C PRO A 56 -2.40 0.14 -7.15
N ARG A 57 -3.49 0.62 -6.53
CA ARG A 57 -3.66 2.04 -6.18
C ARG A 57 -3.62 2.32 -4.69
N VAL A 58 -3.77 1.28 -3.87
CA VAL A 58 -3.89 1.38 -2.41
C VAL A 58 -2.99 0.37 -1.72
N GLY A 59 -2.30 0.82 -0.68
CA GLY A 59 -1.52 0.00 0.22
C GLY A 59 -2.44 -0.74 1.18
N TRP A 60 -2.05 -1.94 1.58
CA TRP A 60 -2.88 -2.82 2.41
C TRP A 60 -2.02 -3.48 3.49
N GLN A 61 -1.98 -2.86 4.67
CA GLN A 61 -1.15 -3.26 5.81
C GLN A 61 -2.06 -3.58 7.01
N ILE A 62 -2.84 -4.65 6.87
CA ILE A 62 -3.86 -5.00 7.87
C ILE A 62 -3.31 -5.73 9.10
N ASP A 63 -2.13 -6.34 8.99
CA ASP A 63 -1.59 -7.25 10.00
C ASP A 63 -0.20 -6.93 10.59
N PRO A 64 0.61 -5.99 10.09
CA PRO A 64 1.83 -5.56 10.81
C PRO A 64 1.53 -5.00 12.20
N PHE A 65 2.44 -5.22 13.14
CA PHE A 65 2.27 -4.83 14.55
C PHE A 65 2.78 -3.40 14.79
N GLY A 66 1.98 -2.41 14.37
CA GLY A 66 2.39 -1.01 14.33
C GLY A 66 2.85 -0.61 12.94
N HIS A 67 2.92 0.70 12.69
CA HIS A 67 3.11 1.24 11.34
C HIS A 67 4.19 2.33 11.33
N SER A 68 5.02 2.29 10.31
CA SER A 68 6.17 3.17 10.12
C SER A 68 5.79 4.36 9.26
N ARG A 69 6.26 5.55 9.66
CA ARG A 69 6.15 6.76 8.85
C ARG A 69 6.88 6.60 7.51
N GLU A 70 7.97 5.85 7.51
CA GLU A 70 8.79 5.56 6.33
C GLU A 70 8.04 4.78 5.25
N LEU A 71 7.23 3.76 5.60
CA LEU A 71 6.42 3.06 4.62
C LEU A 71 5.38 3.98 3.97
N ALA A 72 4.76 4.88 4.75
CA ALA A 72 3.83 5.87 4.22
C ALA A 72 4.50 6.80 3.19
N SER A 73 5.72 7.27 3.48
CA SER A 73 6.52 8.08 2.56
C SER A 73 6.86 7.31 1.27
N ASN A 74 7.34 6.08 1.39
CA ASN A 74 7.69 5.23 0.26
C ASN A 74 6.49 4.92 -0.64
N LEU A 75 5.33 4.59 -0.06
CA LEU A 75 4.11 4.34 -0.83
C LEU A 75 3.64 5.58 -1.60
N ALA A 76 3.74 6.77 -0.98
CA ALA A 76 3.42 8.03 -1.66
C ALA A 76 4.38 8.27 -2.84
N ALA A 77 5.68 8.03 -2.67
CA ALA A 77 6.68 8.12 -3.73
C ALA A 77 6.46 7.09 -4.86
N MET A 78 5.93 5.90 -4.53
CA MET A 78 5.52 4.88 -5.50
C MET A 78 4.19 5.19 -6.21
N GLY A 79 3.50 6.28 -5.86
CA GLY A 79 2.26 6.72 -6.51
C GLY A 79 0.97 6.10 -5.96
N TYR A 80 1.02 5.50 -4.77
CA TYR A 80 -0.18 5.03 -4.07
C TYR A 80 -1.03 6.20 -3.60
N LYS A 81 -2.35 6.02 -3.66
CA LYS A 81 -3.35 7.06 -3.33
C LYS A 81 -3.98 6.88 -1.95
N GLY A 82 -3.74 5.74 -1.31
CA GLY A 82 -4.29 5.44 0.00
C GLY A 82 -3.56 4.26 0.63
N LEU A 83 -3.66 4.16 1.95
CA LEU A 83 -3.09 3.10 2.76
C LEU A 83 -4.10 2.71 3.82
N PHE A 84 -4.43 1.43 3.89
CA PHE A 84 -5.33 0.88 4.90
C PHE A 84 -4.54 0.09 5.94
N LEU A 85 -4.80 0.40 7.20
CA LEU A 85 -4.11 -0.14 8.36
C LEU A 85 -5.10 -0.92 9.23
N GLY A 86 -4.65 -2.03 9.81
CA GLY A 86 -5.49 -2.82 10.72
C GLY A 86 -5.16 -2.63 12.20
N ARG A 87 -3.87 -2.50 12.55
CA ARG A 87 -3.37 -2.57 13.93
C ARG A 87 -2.79 -1.24 14.38
N ILE A 88 -3.59 -0.48 15.12
CA ILE A 88 -3.16 0.70 15.87
C ILE A 88 -3.39 0.46 17.36
N ASP A 89 -2.73 1.23 18.22
CA ASP A 89 -2.94 1.15 19.66
C ASP A 89 -4.43 1.27 20.02
N TYR A 90 -4.88 0.47 21.00
CA TYR A 90 -6.30 0.39 21.32
C TYR A 90 -6.85 1.69 21.93
N GLN A 91 -6.01 2.47 22.62
CA GLN A 91 -6.38 3.79 23.16
C GLN A 91 -6.51 4.79 22.01
N ASP A 92 -5.57 4.78 21.07
CA ASP A 92 -5.64 5.61 19.85
C ASP A 92 -6.88 5.26 19.01
N LYS A 93 -7.15 3.97 18.79
CA LYS A 93 -8.37 3.52 18.09
C LYS A 93 -9.63 4.05 18.74
N ARG A 94 -9.73 3.97 20.08
CA ARG A 94 -10.90 4.46 20.83
C ARG A 94 -11.03 5.98 20.70
N ALA A 95 -9.92 6.72 20.77
CA ALA A 95 -9.92 8.16 20.60
C ALA A 95 -10.34 8.57 19.18
N ARG A 96 -9.79 7.94 18.14
CA ARG A 96 -10.13 8.21 16.74
C ARG A 96 -11.59 7.91 16.41
N LEU A 97 -12.15 6.82 16.95
CA LEU A 97 -13.57 6.49 16.78
C LEU A 97 -14.47 7.57 17.40
N ARG A 98 -14.16 8.01 18.63
CA ARG A 98 -14.93 9.07 19.32
C ARG A 98 -14.82 10.40 18.60
N ASP A 99 -13.62 10.76 18.15
CA ASP A 99 -13.33 12.07 17.57
C ASP A 99 -13.57 12.11 16.05
N LYS A 100 -14.01 11.01 15.42
CA LYS A 100 -14.19 10.85 13.96
C LYS A 100 -12.91 11.12 13.15
N ARG A 101 -11.77 10.63 13.65
CA ARG A 101 -10.42 10.77 13.06
C ARG A 101 -9.82 9.42 12.63
N MET A 102 -10.66 8.47 12.22
CA MET A 102 -10.21 7.17 11.69
C MET A 102 -9.52 7.31 10.33
N GLU A 103 -9.85 8.35 9.58
CA GLU A 103 -9.26 8.69 8.30
C GLU A 103 -8.49 10.00 8.44
N MET A 104 -7.29 10.06 7.86
CA MET A 104 -6.46 11.26 7.87
C MET A 104 -5.53 11.28 6.66
N LEU A 105 -5.05 12.46 6.28
CA LEU A 105 -3.90 12.57 5.40
C LEU A 105 -2.63 12.35 6.22
N TRP A 106 -1.95 11.22 6.01
CA TRP A 106 -0.72 10.91 6.72
C TRP A 106 0.49 11.43 5.94
N ARG A 107 1.13 12.48 6.47
CA ARG A 107 2.39 12.99 5.93
C ARG A 107 3.56 12.17 6.47
N GLY A 108 4.16 11.35 5.60
CA GLY A 108 5.24 10.42 5.96
C GLY A 108 6.63 11.05 6.07
N ASP A 109 6.76 12.33 5.74
CA ASP A 109 8.04 13.02 5.65
C ASP A 109 7.87 14.52 5.86
N ASP A 110 8.86 15.18 6.47
CA ASP A 110 8.80 16.59 6.81
C ASP A 110 9.43 17.50 5.72
N ASP A 111 10.26 16.93 4.84
CA ASP A 111 11.11 17.67 3.90
C ASP A 111 10.59 17.62 2.45
N LEU A 112 10.02 16.48 2.02
CA LEU A 112 9.69 16.17 0.63
C LEU A 112 8.50 16.94 0.05
N GLY A 113 7.86 17.84 0.81
CA GLY A 113 6.78 18.69 0.29
C GLY A 113 5.56 17.88 -0.21
N GLU A 114 4.80 18.43 -1.15
CA GLU A 114 3.86 17.65 -1.96
C GLU A 114 4.63 16.96 -3.10
N LEU A 115 4.54 15.63 -3.15
CA LEU A 115 5.08 14.86 -4.27
C LEU A 115 4.30 15.21 -5.53
N ARG A 116 4.97 15.86 -6.48
CA ARG A 116 4.40 16.21 -7.78
C ARG A 116 4.08 14.91 -8.53
N THR A 117 2.79 14.64 -8.69
CA THR A 117 2.31 13.61 -9.60
C THR A 117 2.18 14.24 -10.99
N CYS A 118 2.78 13.64 -12.02
CA CYS A 118 2.56 14.01 -13.41
C CYS A 118 1.13 13.67 -13.86
#